data_AF-A0A522SRB6-F1
#
_entry.id   AF-A0A522SRB6-F1
#
_cell.length_a   1.000
_cell.length_b   1.000
_cell.length_c   1.000
_cell.angle_alpha   90.00
_cell.angle_beta   90.00
_cell.angle_gamma   90.00
#
_symmetry.space_group_name_H-M   'P 1'
#
loop_
_entity.id
_entity.type
_entity.pdbx_description
1 polymer ?
#
loop_
_entity_poly.entity_id
_entity_poly.type
_entity_poly.pdbx_seq_one_letter_code
_entity_poly.pdbx_strand_id
1 'polypeptide(L)'
;MKARLDPRKAAPAAMQAMLGLHTYVAKCGLDHRLLEFVKLRASQINGCAWCMDMHTKELRAAGESEQRLYLLSAWRESPFYSERERAALAWTESLTLITEGNVPDEVFAAAREEFSEEELVNLTLAIVAINGANRINVAFRTVPGSYRTGDYKFGEQRKSTESPANL
;
A
#
# COMPACT_ATOMS: atom_id res chain seq x y z
N MET A 1 -6.31 -17.45 -11.96
CA MET A 1 -6.31 -17.63 -10.49
C MET A 1 -7.77 -17.65 -10.01
N LYS A 2 -8.10 -18.38 -8.93
CA LYS A 2 -9.45 -18.35 -8.30
C LYS A 2 -9.32 -17.97 -6.82
N ALA A 3 -10.21 -17.11 -6.34
CA ALA A 3 -10.29 -16.73 -4.93
C ALA A 3 -10.65 -17.94 -4.04
N ARG A 4 -10.05 -18.01 -2.85
CA ARG A 4 -10.32 -19.06 -1.85
C ARG A 4 -11.50 -18.71 -0.94
N LEU A 5 -11.63 -17.43 -0.59
CA LEU A 5 -12.62 -16.91 0.35
C LEU A 5 -12.88 -15.43 0.01
N ASP A 6 -14.11 -14.94 0.22
CA ASP A 6 -14.39 -13.51 0.25
C ASP A 6 -14.40 -13.04 1.71
N PRO A 7 -13.33 -12.37 2.20
CA PRO A 7 -13.24 -11.97 3.61
C PRO A 7 -14.28 -10.92 3.98
N ARG A 8 -14.78 -10.13 3.02
CA ARG A 8 -15.81 -9.10 3.27
C ARG A 8 -17.17 -9.74 3.57
N LYS A 9 -17.45 -10.88 2.95
CA LYS A 9 -18.67 -11.67 3.25
C LYS A 9 -18.50 -12.51 4.50
N ALA A 10 -17.33 -13.13 4.68
CA ALA A 10 -17.08 -14.04 5.80
C ALA A 10 -16.97 -13.33 7.15
N ALA A 11 -16.35 -12.14 7.18
CA ALA A 11 -16.12 -11.38 8.42
C ALA A 11 -16.23 -9.87 8.18
N PRO A 12 -17.44 -9.33 7.93
CA PRO A 12 -17.64 -7.93 7.57
C PRO A 12 -17.13 -6.95 8.65
N ALA A 13 -17.34 -7.25 9.93
CA ALA A 13 -16.86 -6.39 11.02
C ALA A 13 -15.32 -6.32 11.08
N ALA A 14 -14.62 -7.43 10.82
CA ALA A 14 -13.17 -7.46 10.77
C ALA A 14 -12.63 -6.63 9.59
N MET A 15 -13.25 -6.78 8.42
CA MET A 15 -12.87 -5.98 7.24
C MET A 15 -13.21 -4.49 7.42
N GLN A 16 -14.26 -4.16 8.17
CA GLN A 16 -14.59 -2.78 8.53
C GLN A 16 -13.53 -2.15 9.44
N ALA A 17 -12.97 -2.90 10.39
CA ALA A 17 -11.86 -2.42 11.21
C ALA A 17 -10.61 -2.12 10.35
N MET A 18 -10.29 -3.02 9.42
CA MET A 18 -9.19 -2.81 8.46
C MET A 18 -9.44 -1.57 7.58
N LEU A 19 -10.68 -1.37 7.12
CA LEU A 19 -11.05 -0.17 6.37
C LEU A 19 -10.92 1.11 7.20
N GLY A 20 -11.22 1.07 8.50
CA GLY A 20 -11.02 2.19 9.42
C GLY A 20 -9.56 2.63 9.47
N LEU A 21 -8.64 1.67 9.54
CA LEU A 21 -7.20 1.94 9.50
C LEU A 21 -6.78 2.64 8.20
N HIS A 22 -7.21 2.13 7.04
CA HIS A 22 -6.91 2.78 5.77
C HIS A 22 -7.57 4.16 5.63
N THR A 23 -8.76 4.34 6.21
CA THR A 23 -9.47 5.63 6.20
C THR A 23 -8.72 6.69 7.00
N TYR A 24 -8.15 6.31 8.15
CA TYR A 24 -7.28 7.21 8.91
C TYR A 24 -6.04 7.59 8.08
N VAL A 25 -5.33 6.60 7.54
CA VAL A 25 -4.12 6.82 6.73
C VAL A 25 -4.41 7.73 5.53
N ALA A 26 -5.56 7.59 4.87
CA ALA A 26 -5.94 8.45 3.75
C ALA A 26 -6.17 9.93 4.14
N LYS A 27 -6.36 10.22 5.43
CA LYS A 27 -6.66 11.57 5.97
C LYS A 27 -5.56 12.10 6.88
N CYS A 28 -4.45 11.37 7.04
CA CYS A 28 -3.39 11.69 8.01
C CYS A 28 -2.46 12.85 7.58
N GLY A 29 -2.73 13.51 6.45
CA GLY A 29 -1.98 14.67 5.98
C GLY A 29 -0.74 14.36 5.13
N LEU A 30 -0.31 13.09 5.04
CA LEU A 30 0.76 12.69 4.13
C LEU A 30 0.32 12.77 2.66
N ASP A 31 1.26 13.11 1.78
CA ASP A 31 1.04 13.16 0.34
C ASP A 31 0.49 11.83 -0.20
N HIS A 32 -0.51 11.93 -1.07
CA HIS A 32 -1.19 10.75 -1.60
C HIS A 32 -0.26 9.86 -2.44
N ARG A 33 0.58 10.44 -3.31
CA ARG A 33 1.50 9.66 -4.15
C ARG A 33 2.54 8.95 -3.30
N LEU A 34 3.08 9.62 -2.27
CA LEU A 34 3.98 9.01 -1.31
C LEU A 34 3.34 7.78 -0.63
N LEU A 35 2.10 7.90 -0.16
CA LEU A 35 1.37 6.78 0.44
C LEU A 35 1.18 5.63 -0.55
N GLU A 36 0.86 5.91 -1.82
CA GLU A 36 0.70 4.86 -2.83
C GLU A 36 2.04 4.20 -3.21
N PHE A 37 3.17 4.94 -3.22
CA PHE A 37 4.51 4.36 -3.41
C PHE A 37 4.87 3.36 -2.31
N VAL A 38 4.66 3.76 -1.06
CA VAL A 38 4.87 2.91 0.12
C VAL A 38 4.03 1.64 0.02
N LYS A 39 2.74 1.79 -0.34
CA LYS A 39 1.84 0.65 -0.48
C LYS A 39 2.26 -0.28 -1.63
N LEU A 40 2.65 0.28 -2.77
CA LEU A 40 3.11 -0.50 -3.92
C LEU A 40 4.42 -1.23 -3.59
N ARG A 41 5.39 -0.56 -2.95
CA ARG A 41 6.69 -1.15 -2.61
C ARG A 41 6.54 -2.29 -1.59
N ALA A 42 5.78 -2.10 -0.52
CA ALA A 42 5.48 -3.17 0.44
C ALA A 42 4.79 -4.36 -0.26
N SER A 43 3.87 -4.08 -1.18
CA SER A 43 3.16 -5.11 -1.94
C SER A 43 4.06 -5.89 -2.90
N GLN A 44 5.05 -5.24 -3.51
CA GLN A 44 6.08 -5.91 -4.34
C GLN A 44 6.89 -6.90 -3.50
N ILE A 45 7.33 -6.48 -2.31
CA ILE A 45 8.10 -7.34 -1.39
C ILE A 45 7.27 -8.54 -0.93
N ASN A 46 6.02 -8.29 -0.55
CA ASN A 46 5.11 -9.33 -0.05
C ASN A 46 4.48 -10.20 -1.17
N GLY A 47 4.71 -9.89 -2.44
CA GLY A 47 4.14 -10.62 -3.58
C GLY A 47 2.60 -10.53 -3.70
N CYS A 48 1.97 -9.44 -3.23
CA CYS A 48 0.52 -9.26 -3.34
C CYS A 48 0.12 -8.70 -4.72
N ALA A 49 -0.14 -9.58 -5.70
CA ALA A 49 -0.51 -9.16 -7.06
C ALA A 49 -1.78 -8.28 -7.13
N TRP A 50 -2.81 -8.55 -6.31
CA TRP A 50 -4.00 -7.69 -6.20
C TRP A 50 -3.63 -6.26 -5.76
N CYS A 51 -2.80 -6.16 -4.73
CA CYS A 51 -2.39 -4.89 -4.15
C CYS A 51 -1.50 -4.11 -5.14
N MET A 52 -0.62 -4.80 -5.85
CA MET A 52 0.19 -4.20 -6.92
C MET A 52 -0.69 -3.63 -8.04
N ASP A 53 -1.64 -4.41 -8.57
CA ASP A 53 -2.58 -3.95 -9.60
C ASP A 53 -3.34 -2.69 -9.15
N MET A 54 -3.86 -2.70 -7.92
CA MET A 54 -4.59 -1.58 -7.34
C MET A 54 -3.72 -0.32 -7.20
N HIS A 55 -2.59 -0.41 -6.50
CA HIS A 55 -1.76 0.76 -6.18
C HIS A 55 -1.03 1.32 -7.40
N THR A 56 -0.69 0.48 -8.38
CA THR A 56 -0.20 0.97 -9.68
C THR A 56 -1.28 1.77 -10.41
N LYS A 57 -2.54 1.32 -10.41
CA LYS A 57 -3.64 2.07 -11.03
C LYS A 57 -3.91 3.41 -10.32
N GLU A 58 -3.84 3.45 -8.99
CA GLU A 58 -3.96 4.69 -8.21
C GLU A 58 -2.83 5.69 -8.54
N LEU A 59 -1.56 5.25 -8.55
CA LEU A 59 -0.44 6.10 -8.93
C LEU A 59 -0.59 6.66 -10.36
N ARG A 60 -1.00 5.82 -11.32
CA ARG A 60 -1.25 6.28 -12.70
C ARG A 60 -2.38 7.32 -12.75
N ALA A 61 -3.46 7.12 -12.00
CA ALA A 61 -4.53 8.11 -11.90
C ALA A 61 -4.08 9.43 -11.22
N ALA A 62 -3.12 9.36 -10.30
CA ALA A 62 -2.49 10.51 -9.68
C ALA A 62 -1.41 11.19 -10.57
N GLY A 63 -1.25 10.77 -11.82
CA GLY A 63 -0.32 11.38 -12.79
C GLY A 63 1.13 10.91 -12.64
N GLU A 64 1.38 9.75 -12.02
CA GLU A 64 2.72 9.18 -11.92
C GLU A 64 3.25 8.69 -13.28
N SER A 65 4.58 8.73 -13.46
CA SER A 65 5.20 8.24 -14.69
C SER A 65 5.44 6.73 -14.65
N GLU A 66 5.30 6.09 -15.82
CA GLU A 66 5.63 4.66 -15.96
C GLU A 66 7.11 4.38 -15.61
N GLN A 67 8.01 5.32 -15.92
CA GLN A 67 9.42 5.22 -15.57
C GLN A 67 9.64 5.06 -14.07
N ARG A 68 8.98 5.89 -13.24
CA ARG A 68 9.06 5.77 -11.79
C ARG A 68 8.40 4.47 -11.33
N LEU A 69 7.21 4.13 -11.83
CA LEU A 69 6.55 2.86 -11.48
C LEU A 69 7.41 1.61 -11.72
N TYR A 70 8.06 1.54 -12.88
CA TYR A 70 8.92 0.39 -13.23
C TYR A 70 10.21 0.34 -12.43
N LEU A 71 10.76 1.50 -12.05
CA LEU A 71 12.00 1.58 -11.27
C LEU A 71 11.78 1.52 -9.76
N LEU A 72 10.54 1.45 -9.27
CA LEU A 72 10.25 1.43 -7.84
C LEU A 72 10.90 0.25 -7.11
N SER A 73 10.99 -0.93 -7.74
CA SER A 73 11.67 -2.07 -7.13
C SER A 73 13.19 -1.92 -7.06
N ALA A 74 13.75 -0.95 -7.78
CA ALA A 74 15.18 -0.62 -7.86
C ALA A 74 15.44 0.85 -7.47
N TRP A 75 14.59 1.43 -6.61
CA TRP A 75 14.59 2.87 -6.30
C TRP A 75 15.93 3.39 -5.76
N ARG A 76 16.71 2.55 -5.06
CA ARG A 76 18.02 2.92 -4.50
C ARG A 76 19.01 3.37 -5.57
N GLU A 77 18.98 2.71 -6.73
CA GLU A 77 19.82 3.00 -7.90
C GLU A 77 19.19 4.01 -8.86
N SER A 78 18.05 4.59 -8.49
CA SER A 78 17.29 5.51 -9.33
C SER A 78 17.40 6.95 -8.83
N PRO A 79 17.73 7.93 -9.70
CA PRO A 79 17.79 9.34 -9.34
C PRO A 79 16.41 10.02 -9.34
N PHE A 80 15.32 9.28 -9.65
CA PHE A 80 14.02 9.89 -9.87
C PHE A 80 13.24 10.20 -8.59
N TYR A 81 13.65 9.65 -7.45
CA TYR A 81 12.97 9.79 -6.17
C TYR A 81 13.59 10.88 -5.31
N SER A 82 12.76 11.71 -4.67
CA SER A 82 13.23 12.73 -3.73
C SER A 82 13.77 12.10 -2.44
N GLU A 83 14.55 12.85 -1.64
CA GLU A 83 15.07 12.35 -0.37
C GLU A 83 13.93 11.91 0.58
N ARG A 84 12.84 12.68 0.66
CA ARG A 84 11.62 12.28 1.40
C ARG A 84 11.04 10.95 0.93
N GLU A 85 10.98 10.71 -0.39
CA GLU A 85 10.50 9.44 -0.94
C GLU A 85 11.47 8.30 -0.64
N ARG A 86 12.78 8.54 -0.77
CA ARG A 86 13.84 7.57 -0.46
C ARG A 86 13.82 7.16 1.01
N ALA A 87 13.66 8.12 1.92
CA ALA A 87 13.50 7.87 3.34
C ALA A 87 12.24 7.02 3.63
N ALA A 88 11.10 7.35 3.02
CA ALA A 88 9.89 6.55 3.16
C ALA A 88 10.03 5.12 2.61
N LEU A 89 10.71 4.94 1.48
CA LEU A 89 10.94 3.63 0.87
C LEU A 89 11.90 2.79 1.71
N ALA A 90 12.97 3.37 2.27
CA ALA A 90 13.87 2.69 3.20
C ALA A 90 13.13 2.26 4.48
N TRP A 91 12.31 3.15 5.04
CA TRP A 91 11.46 2.86 6.20
C TRP A 91 10.47 1.73 5.90
N THR A 92 9.87 1.76 4.71
CA THR A 92 8.93 0.73 4.21
C THR A 92 9.59 -0.64 4.09
N GLU A 93 10.78 -0.72 3.49
CA GLU A 93 11.52 -1.97 3.34
C GLU A 93 11.88 -2.56 4.71
N SER A 94 12.40 -1.75 5.62
CA SER A 94 12.81 -2.18 6.96
C SER A 94 11.65 -2.76 7.77
N LEU A 95 10.49 -2.08 7.75
CA LEU A 95 9.30 -2.54 8.49
C LEU A 95 8.55 -3.67 7.80
N THR A 96 8.66 -3.81 6.48
CA THR A 96 8.07 -4.94 5.74
C THR A 96 8.89 -6.21 5.96
N LEU A 97 10.21 -6.09 6.00
CA LEU A 97 11.17 -7.18 6.24
C LEU A 97 11.55 -7.33 7.72
N ILE A 98 10.61 -7.05 8.64
CA ILE A 98 10.85 -7.04 10.10
C ILE A 98 11.41 -8.36 10.67
N THR A 99 11.30 -9.46 9.94
CA THR A 99 11.88 -10.76 10.33
C THR A 99 13.36 -10.89 9.97
N GLU A 100 13.88 -10.02 9.11
CA GLU A 100 15.29 -10.00 8.69
C GLU A 100 16.16 -9.13 9.60
N GLY A 101 15.54 -8.30 10.44
CA GLY A 101 16.24 -7.47 11.42
C GLY A 101 15.36 -6.37 12.01
N ASN A 102 15.93 -5.62 12.95
CA ASN A 102 15.33 -4.39 13.45
C ASN A 102 15.52 -3.26 12.43
N VAL A 103 14.81 -2.15 12.61
CA VAL A 103 15.05 -0.93 11.82
C VAL A 103 16.43 -0.38 12.18
N PRO A 104 17.36 -0.21 11.21
CA PRO A 104 18.67 0.35 11.49
C PRO A 104 18.60 1.80 11.95
N ASP A 105 19.51 2.21 12.83
CA ASP A 105 19.54 3.57 13.41
C ASP A 105 19.70 4.64 12.31
N GLU A 106 20.49 4.36 11.27
CA GLU A 106 20.67 5.25 10.13
C GLU A 106 19.40 5.43 9.30
N VAL A 107 18.55 4.40 9.21
CA VAL A 107 17.26 4.49 8.52
C VAL A 107 16.28 5.33 9.34
N PHE A 108 16.29 5.18 10.66
CA PHE A 108 15.52 6.05 11.55
C PHE A 108 15.98 7.51 11.48
N ALA A 109 17.29 7.77 11.55
CA ALA A 109 17.86 9.11 11.45
C ALA A 109 17.47 9.81 10.14
N ALA A 110 17.65 9.13 8.99
CA ALA A 110 17.26 9.68 7.68
C ALA A 110 15.75 9.93 7.58
N ALA A 111 14.91 9.06 8.16
CA ALA A 111 13.47 9.31 8.21
C ALA A 111 13.12 10.52 9.10
N ARG A 112 13.86 10.76 10.19
CA ARG A 112 13.65 11.92 11.06
C ARG A 112 14.07 13.25 10.45
N GLU A 113 14.98 13.24 9.47
CA GLU A 113 15.34 14.44 8.70
C GLU A 113 14.19 14.88 7.76
N GLU A 114 13.46 13.92 7.21
CA GLU A 114 12.45 14.17 6.19
C GLU A 114 11.03 14.26 6.73
N PHE A 115 10.71 13.62 7.86
CA PHE A 115 9.37 13.55 8.44
C PHE A 115 9.34 14.17 9.83
N SER A 116 8.19 14.72 10.27
CA SER A 116 7.95 14.99 11.70
C SER A 116 7.71 13.70 12.50
N GLU A 117 7.66 13.77 13.83
CA GLU A 117 7.32 12.59 14.65
C GLU A 117 5.92 12.07 14.32
N GLU A 118 4.94 12.97 14.20
CA GLU A 118 3.57 12.63 13.82
C GLU A 118 3.53 12.00 12.41
N GLU A 119 4.22 12.60 11.44
CA GLU A 119 4.29 12.07 10.09
C GLU A 119 4.94 10.69 10.03
N LEU A 120 6.00 10.45 10.82
CA LEU A 120 6.67 9.15 10.86
C LEU A 120 5.80 8.07 11.50
N VAL A 121 5.01 8.42 12.52
CA VAL A 121 3.98 7.52 13.08
C VAL A 121 2.91 7.22 12.03
N ASN A 122 2.44 8.23 11.30
CA ASN A 122 1.45 8.07 10.24
C ASN A 122 1.97 7.20 9.08
N LEU A 123 3.22 7.41 8.67
CA LEU A 123 3.90 6.59 7.67
C LEU A 123 4.03 5.13 8.13
N THR A 124 4.42 4.92 9.39
CA THR A 124 4.49 3.60 10.01
C THR A 124 3.12 2.91 9.98
N LEU A 125 2.07 3.64 10.32
CA LEU A 125 0.70 3.11 10.29
C LEU A 125 0.23 2.76 8.87
N ALA A 126 0.64 3.55 7.86
CA ALA A 126 0.40 3.23 6.45
C ALA A 126 1.07 1.90 6.06
N ILE A 127 2.30 1.66 6.53
CA ILE A 127 3.06 0.42 6.29
C ILE A 127 2.39 -0.77 6.99
N VAL A 128 1.93 -0.60 8.24
CA VAL A 128 1.13 -1.63 8.94
C VAL A 128 -0.14 -1.94 8.17
N ALA A 129 -0.84 -0.92 7.70
CA ALA A 129 -2.10 -1.07 6.98
C ALA A 129 -1.91 -1.91 5.70
N ILE A 130 -0.91 -1.56 4.88
CA ILE A 130 -0.65 -2.32 3.65
C ILE A 130 -0.13 -3.73 3.94
N ASN A 131 0.72 -3.91 4.94
CA ASN A 131 1.20 -5.23 5.34
C ASN A 131 0.05 -6.15 5.80
N GLY A 132 -0.93 -5.61 6.52
CA GLY A 132 -2.17 -6.30 6.87
C GLY A 132 -3.00 -6.67 5.63
N ALA A 133 -3.24 -5.71 4.74
CA ALA A 133 -3.99 -5.94 3.51
C ALA A 133 -3.30 -6.95 2.57
N ASN A 134 -1.97 -6.93 2.47
CA ASN A 134 -1.20 -7.92 1.71
C ASN A 134 -1.43 -9.33 2.26
N ARG A 135 -1.32 -9.51 3.59
CA ARG A 135 -1.53 -10.81 4.25
C ARG A 135 -2.92 -11.37 3.96
N ILE A 136 -3.96 -10.53 4.06
CA ILE A 136 -5.35 -10.93 3.76
C ILE A 136 -5.50 -11.36 2.29
N ASN A 137 -5.04 -10.52 1.35
CA ASN A 137 -5.22 -10.79 -0.08
C ASN A 137 -4.40 -12.00 -0.57
N VAL A 138 -3.18 -12.19 -0.06
CA VAL A 138 -2.36 -13.36 -0.36
C VAL A 138 -3.00 -14.63 0.22
N ALA A 139 -3.45 -14.61 1.48
CA ALA A 139 -4.07 -15.77 2.13
C ALA A 139 -5.30 -16.26 1.35
N PHE A 140 -6.16 -15.32 0.93
CA PHE A 140 -7.43 -15.63 0.29
C PHE A 140 -7.42 -15.58 -1.25
N ARG A 141 -6.25 -15.34 -1.87
CA ARG A 141 -6.03 -15.32 -3.33
C ARG A 141 -6.98 -14.37 -4.06
N THR A 142 -7.12 -13.15 -3.57
CA THR A 142 -7.88 -12.10 -4.26
C THR A 142 -7.35 -11.93 -5.68
N VAL A 143 -8.23 -12.00 -6.68
CA VAL A 143 -7.84 -12.05 -8.10
C VAL A 143 -7.62 -10.64 -8.66
N PRO A 144 -6.41 -10.26 -9.11
CA PRO A 144 -6.11 -8.93 -9.69
C PRO A 144 -6.89 -8.63 -10.96
N GLY A 145 -6.98 -7.35 -11.32
CA GLY A 145 -7.49 -6.89 -12.62
C GLY A 145 -8.86 -6.21 -12.55
N SER A 146 -9.71 -6.59 -11.60
CA SER A 146 -11.08 -6.05 -11.51
C SER A 146 -11.17 -4.67 -10.84
N TYR A 147 -10.10 -4.19 -10.20
CA TYR A 147 -10.06 -2.89 -9.57
C TYR A 147 -10.11 -1.76 -10.61
N ARG A 148 -10.97 -0.75 -10.38
CA ARG A 148 -10.95 0.53 -11.10
C ARG A 148 -10.68 1.67 -10.11
N THR A 149 -10.00 2.71 -10.59
CA THR A 149 -9.65 3.86 -9.76
C THR A 149 -10.91 4.55 -9.24
N GLY A 150 -10.88 4.94 -7.95
CA GLY A 150 -12.08 5.42 -7.26
C GLY A 150 -13.08 4.33 -6.83
N ASP A 151 -12.77 3.04 -7.00
CA ASP A 151 -13.56 1.95 -6.40
C ASP A 151 -13.51 1.96 -4.86
N TYR A 152 -12.40 2.43 -4.29
CA TYR A 152 -12.30 2.73 -2.86
C TYR A 152 -12.53 4.23 -2.62
N LYS A 153 -13.76 4.59 -2.27
CA LYS A 153 -14.04 5.85 -1.57
C LYS A 153 -14.01 5.58 -0.07
N PHE A 154 -13.06 6.18 0.62
CA PHE A 154 -12.96 6.08 2.08
C PHE A 154 -14.24 6.61 2.73
N GLY A 155 -15.07 5.71 3.29
CA GLY A 155 -16.34 6.06 3.93
C GLY A 155 -17.61 5.64 3.17
N GLU A 156 -17.50 5.12 1.93
CA GLU A 156 -18.65 4.63 1.17
C GLU A 156 -18.41 3.17 0.72
N GLN A 157 -19.12 2.22 1.33
CA GLN A 157 -19.19 0.87 0.78
C GLN A 157 -19.94 0.93 -0.56
N ARG A 158 -19.33 0.44 -1.64
CA ARG A 158 -20.12 0.10 -2.83
C ARG A 158 -21.12 -0.99 -2.44
N LYS A 159 -22.41 -0.76 -2.72
CA LYS A 159 -23.36 -1.86 -2.88
C LYS A 159 -22.78 -2.77 -3.96
N SER A 160 -22.70 -4.07 -3.69
CA SER A 160 -22.19 -5.06 -4.62
C SER A 160 -22.98 -4.98 -5.92
N THR A 161 -22.42 -4.36 -6.96
CA THR A 161 -22.88 -4.60 -8.32
C THR A 161 -22.34 -5.96 -8.70
N GLU A 162 -23.23 -6.84 -9.13
CA GLU A 162 -22.95 -8.22 -9.53
C GLU A 162 -21.71 -8.32 -10.43
N SER A 163 -20.96 -9.41 -10.22
CA SER A 163 -19.83 -9.79 -11.06
C SER A 163 -20.28 -9.82 -12.52
N PRO A 164 -19.57 -9.20 -13.47
CA PRO A 164 -19.78 -9.55 -14.87
C PRO A 164 -19.36 -11.01 -15.02
N ALA A 165 -20.37 -11.85 -15.26
CA ALA A 165 -20.15 -13.19 -15.77
C ALA A 165 -19.45 -13.08 -17.13
N ASN A 166 -18.46 -13.94 -17.34
CA ASN A 166 -17.86 -14.30 -18.62
C ASN A 166 -17.20 -13.16 -19.44
N LEU A 167 -15.87 -13.13 -19.41
CA LEU A 167 -15.01 -13.12 -20.61
C LEU A 167 -13.77 -13.96 -20.33
#